data_AF-A0A653HB19-F1
#
_entry.id   AF-A0A653HB19-F1
#
_cell.length_a   1.000
_cell.length_b   1.000
_cell.length_c   1.000
_cell.angle_alpha   90.00
_cell.angle_beta   90.00
_cell.angle_gamma   90.00
#
_symmetry.space_group_name_H-M   'P 1'
#
loop_
_entity.id
_entity.type
_entity.pdbx_description
1 polymer ?
#
loop_
_entity_poly.entity_id
_entity_poly.type
_entity_poly.pdbx_seq_one_letter_code
_entity_poly.pdbx_strand_id
1 'polypeptide(L)'
;FKNKQSKTQDVLYRYRKVYLPPLMHSTNKTNCILLTRGEIHAKNKGSTNSYIYVCTLNEYILKSHKNWRSQIENQKGALLANEIKNNTCKLHKFICQALLSSCEDIKLGFVSRKSANDSENHNILSIQSYKTKDFGSQIGLKEENVWGILRFIIDNIADRPDAKYVVLKDPLKSLLRLYCTHDAV
;
A
#
# COMPACT_ATOMS: atom_id res chain seq x y z
N PHE A 1 -7.85 17.93 34.48
CA PHE A 1 -7.19 16.80 33.81
C PHE A 1 -8.18 15.64 33.65
N LYS A 2 -9.04 15.69 32.62
CA LYS A 2 -9.98 14.58 32.33
C LYS A 2 -9.19 13.47 31.63
N ASN A 3 -9.34 12.25 32.14
CA ASN A 3 -8.78 11.00 31.64
C ASN A 3 -8.66 10.97 30.11
N LYS A 4 -7.42 11.00 29.58
CA LYS A 4 -7.11 10.37 28.30
C LYS A 4 -7.32 8.88 28.50
N GLN A 5 -8.54 8.40 28.26
CA GLN A 5 -8.73 6.99 27.96
C GLN A 5 -7.71 6.66 26.85
N SER A 6 -6.87 5.66 27.10
CA SER A 6 -6.01 5.07 26.07
C SER A 6 -6.92 4.60 24.95
N LYS A 7 -7.16 5.46 23.96
CA LYS A 7 -8.04 5.17 22.85
C LYS A 7 -7.21 4.29 21.92
N THR A 8 -7.32 2.98 22.10
CA THR A 8 -6.77 2.00 21.16
C THR A 8 -7.27 2.35 19.77
N GLN A 9 -6.38 2.36 18.77
CA GLN A 9 -6.82 2.58 17.40
C GLN A 9 -7.77 1.47 16.99
N ASP A 10 -8.86 1.85 16.32
CA ASP A 10 -9.85 0.91 15.78
C ASP A 10 -9.27 0.23 14.52
N VAL A 11 -8.39 -0.75 14.73
CA VAL A 11 -7.77 -1.56 13.67
C VAL A 11 -8.04 -3.03 13.95
N LEU A 12 -8.55 -3.74 12.95
CA LEU A 12 -8.71 -5.19 12.98
C LEU A 12 -7.55 -5.85 12.24
N TYR A 13 -6.87 -6.77 12.91
CA TYR A 13 -5.83 -7.59 12.28
C TYR A 13 -6.42 -8.87 11.70
N ARG A 14 -5.99 -9.23 10.49
CA ARG A 14 -6.40 -10.47 9.82
C ARG A 14 -5.18 -11.27 9.41
N TYR A 15 -5.06 -12.49 9.92
CA TYR A 15 -4.03 -13.43 9.51
C TYR A 15 -4.54 -14.29 8.37
N ARG A 16 -3.76 -14.44 7.30
CA ARG A 16 -4.13 -15.24 6.13
C ARG A 16 -3.02 -16.18 5.73
N LYS A 17 -3.43 -17.36 5.27
CA LYS A 17 -2.58 -18.34 4.62
C LYS A 17 -2.74 -18.22 3.11
N VAL A 18 -1.64 -18.03 2.39
CA VAL A 18 -1.60 -17.94 0.93
C VAL A 18 -0.65 -19.00 0.41
N TYR A 19 -1.08 -19.75 -0.60
CA TYR A 19 -0.25 -20.74 -1.29
C TYR A 19 0.41 -20.08 -2.49
N LEU A 20 1.74 -20.14 -2.56
CA LEU A 20 2.55 -19.62 -3.63
C LEU A 20 3.15 -20.79 -4.42
N PRO A 21 2.66 -21.08 -5.64
CA PRO A 21 3.21 -22.14 -6.48
C PRO A 21 4.65 -21.80 -6.92
N PRO A 22 5.45 -22.79 -7.29
CA PRO A 22 6.78 -22.56 -7.87
C PRO A 22 6.68 -21.81 -9.19
N LEU A 23 7.68 -20.99 -9.51
CA LEU A 23 7.78 -20.38 -10.83
C LEU A 23 8.05 -21.47 -11.87
N MET A 24 7.50 -21.32 -13.08
CA MET A 24 7.62 -22.30 -14.17
C MET A 24 9.08 -22.73 -14.42
N HIS A 25 10.00 -21.75 -14.41
CA HIS A 25 11.43 -21.94 -14.67
C HIS A 25 12.31 -21.92 -13.40
N SER A 26 11.72 -22.03 -12.20
CA SER A 26 12.51 -22.12 -10.96
C SER A 26 13.12 -23.52 -10.82
N THR A 27 14.36 -23.55 -10.34
CA THR A 27 15.06 -24.75 -9.84
C THR A 27 14.37 -25.29 -8.59
N ASN A 28 13.79 -24.40 -7.78
CA ASN A 28 13.07 -24.74 -6.57
C ASN A 28 11.59 -25.05 -6.88
N LYS A 29 11.27 -26.34 -6.98
CA LYS A 29 9.91 -26.84 -7.29
C LYS A 29 8.99 -26.92 -6.06
N THR A 30 9.43 -26.44 -4.90
CA THR A 30 8.62 -26.54 -3.67
C THR A 30 7.50 -25.51 -3.66
N ASN A 31 6.36 -25.89 -3.08
CA ASN A 31 5.29 -24.95 -2.77
C ASN A 31 5.67 -24.12 -1.54
N CYS A 32 5.50 -22.80 -1.63
CA CYS A 32 5.71 -21.91 -0.49
C CYS A 32 4.36 -21.56 0.14
N ILE A 33 4.30 -21.57 1.47
CA ILE A 33 3.13 -21.11 2.22
C ILE A 33 3.52 -19.77 2.86
N LEU A 34 2.80 -18.71 2.48
CA LEU A 34 2.96 -17.40 3.07
C LEU A 34 1.88 -17.18 4.13
N LEU A 35 2.30 -16.79 5.32
CA LEU A 35 1.43 -16.27 6.37
C LEU A 35 1.55 -14.75 6.40
N THR A 36 0.44 -14.05 6.18
CA THR A 36 0.42 -12.58 6.20
C THR A 36 -0.45 -12.06 7.34
N ARG A 37 -0.07 -10.91 7.91
CA ARG A 37 -0.91 -10.12 8.79
C ARG A 37 -1.36 -8.87 8.03
N GLY A 38 -2.65 -8.80 7.74
CA GLY A 38 -3.31 -7.63 7.15
C GLY A 38 -3.97 -6.74 8.20
N GLU A 39 -4.27 -5.51 7.81
CA GLU A 39 -4.89 -4.47 8.63
C GLU A 39 -6.18 -3.98 7.97
N ILE A 40 -7.22 -3.85 8.77
CA ILE A 40 -8.56 -3.45 8.34
C ILE A 40 -9.00 -2.27 9.21
N HIS A 41 -9.44 -1.19 8.56
CA HIS A 41 -9.71 0.08 9.26
C HIS A 41 -11.20 0.32 9.49
N ALA A 42 -12.08 -0.28 8.68
CA ALA A 42 -13.52 -0.14 8.87
C ALA A 42 -14.30 -1.30 8.23
N LYS A 43 -15.60 -1.37 8.54
CA LYS A 43 -16.57 -2.28 7.93
C LYS A 43 -17.84 -1.48 7.58
N ASN A 44 -18.39 -1.69 6.39
CA ASN A 44 -19.69 -1.11 6.05
C ASN A 44 -20.81 -1.79 6.85
N LYS A 45 -21.74 -0.99 7.37
CA LYS A 45 -22.94 -1.51 8.05
C LYS A 45 -23.86 -2.14 7.00
N GLY A 46 -24.45 -3.29 7.32
CA GLY A 46 -25.46 -3.96 6.48
C GLY A 46 -24.93 -4.88 5.38
N SER A 47 -23.61 -5.00 5.18
CA SER A 47 -23.01 -5.98 4.27
C SER A 47 -22.16 -7.01 5.02
N THR A 48 -22.35 -8.29 4.67
CA THR A 48 -21.50 -9.38 5.12
C THR A 48 -20.13 -9.27 4.47
N ASN A 49 -19.09 -9.05 5.28
CA ASN A 49 -17.67 -8.99 4.87
C ASN A 49 -17.22 -7.82 3.97
N SER A 50 -17.98 -6.73 3.89
CA SER A 50 -17.48 -5.47 3.27
C SER A 50 -16.51 -4.74 4.20
N TYR A 51 -15.25 -5.16 4.16
CA TYR A 51 -14.14 -4.55 4.88
C TYR A 51 -13.47 -3.46 4.04
N ILE A 52 -13.04 -2.40 4.74
CA ILE A 52 -12.51 -1.19 4.12
C ILE A 52 -11.07 -0.96 4.57
N TYR A 53 -10.21 -0.69 3.59
CA TYR A 53 -8.90 -0.10 3.81
C TYR A 53 -8.98 1.42 3.63
N VAL A 54 -8.62 2.19 4.65
CA VAL A 54 -8.60 3.66 4.61
C VAL A 54 -7.16 4.15 4.42
N CYS A 55 -6.92 5.01 3.44
CA CYS A 55 -5.61 5.61 3.18
C CYS A 55 -5.76 7.06 2.68
N THR A 56 -4.65 7.82 2.68
CA THR A 56 -4.70 9.25 2.34
C THR A 56 -3.53 9.70 1.45
N LEU A 57 -3.85 10.60 0.53
CA LEU A 57 -2.89 11.44 -0.19
C LEU A 57 -2.90 12.84 0.42
N ASN A 58 -1.75 13.52 0.32
CA ASN A 58 -1.54 14.81 0.94
C ASN A 58 -0.94 15.83 -0.04
N GLU A 59 -1.53 17.03 -0.08
CA GLU A 59 -1.01 18.19 -0.81
C GLU A 59 -0.28 19.13 0.17
N TYR A 60 0.99 19.44 -0.11
CA TYR A 60 1.84 20.23 0.77
C TYR A 60 2.40 21.52 0.13
N ILE A 61 2.70 21.53 -1.18
CA ILE A 61 3.16 22.73 -1.90
C ILE A 61 2.33 22.92 -3.16
N LEU A 62 1.77 24.13 -3.31
CA LEU A 62 1.12 24.61 -4.52
C LEU A 62 2.18 25.08 -5.52
N LYS A 63 2.92 24.15 -6.14
CA LYS A 63 3.93 24.52 -7.16
C LYS A 63 3.31 25.01 -8.49
N SER A 64 2.00 24.82 -8.66
CA SER A 64 1.23 25.20 -9.85
C SER A 64 0.02 26.03 -9.46
N HIS A 65 -0.51 26.83 -10.39
CA HIS A 65 -1.80 27.51 -10.25
C HIS A 65 -3.00 26.55 -10.08
N LYS A 66 -2.80 25.23 -10.23
CA LYS A 66 -3.82 24.20 -10.02
C LYS A 66 -3.73 23.62 -8.61
N ASN A 67 -4.61 24.11 -7.72
CA ASN A 67 -4.80 23.65 -6.34
C ASN A 67 -5.82 22.50 -6.31
N TRP A 68 -5.62 21.49 -5.46
CA TRP A 68 -6.59 20.40 -5.28
C TRP A 68 -8.01 20.88 -4.94
N ARG A 69 -8.17 22.00 -4.22
CA ARG A 69 -9.47 22.58 -3.88
C ARG A 69 -10.34 22.86 -5.11
N SER A 70 -9.77 23.45 -6.16
CA SER A 70 -10.53 23.72 -7.39
C SER A 70 -10.62 22.49 -8.31
N GLN A 71 -9.58 21.66 -8.32
CA GLN A 71 -9.54 20.46 -9.16
C GLN A 71 -10.46 19.34 -8.66
N ILE A 72 -10.67 19.21 -7.35
CA ILE A 72 -11.59 18.22 -6.78
C ILE A 72 -13.02 18.47 -7.24
N GLU A 73 -13.43 19.71 -7.54
CA GLU A 73 -14.78 19.96 -8.02
C GLU A 73 -14.88 19.73 -9.54
N ASN A 74 -13.94 20.29 -10.29
CA ASN A 74 -14.07 20.42 -11.75
C ASN A 74 -13.27 19.38 -12.55
N GLN A 75 -12.24 18.77 -11.96
CA GLN A 75 -11.22 17.99 -12.67
C GLN A 75 -10.76 16.76 -11.86
N LYS A 76 -11.68 16.07 -11.17
CA LYS A 76 -11.37 14.92 -10.29
C LYS A 76 -10.49 13.86 -10.97
N GLY A 77 -10.82 13.50 -12.21
CA GLY A 77 -10.05 12.51 -12.98
C GLY A 77 -8.63 12.96 -13.29
N ALA A 78 -8.44 14.24 -13.67
CA ALA A 78 -7.12 14.78 -13.97
C ALA A 78 -6.26 14.91 -12.70
N LEU A 79 -6.87 15.30 -11.58
CA LEU A 79 -6.22 15.29 -10.28
C LEU A 79 -5.74 13.88 -9.92
N LEU A 80 -6.62 12.89 -9.98
CA LEU A 80 -6.28 11.51 -9.67
C LEU A 80 -5.19 10.96 -10.59
N ALA A 81 -5.26 11.22 -11.89
CA ALA A 81 -4.23 10.80 -12.84
C ALA A 81 -2.86 11.42 -12.52
N ASN A 82 -2.82 12.70 -12.15
CA ASN A 82 -1.59 13.35 -11.71
C ASN A 82 -1.03 12.70 -10.43
N GLU A 83 -1.89 12.37 -9.47
CA GLU A 83 -1.48 11.67 -8.25
C GLU A 83 -1.01 10.24 -8.50
N ILE A 84 -1.63 9.51 -9.44
CA ILE A 84 -1.18 8.18 -9.86
C ILE A 84 0.25 8.26 -10.41
N LYS A 85 0.56 9.28 -11.21
CA LYS A 85 1.90 9.49 -11.77
C LYS A 85 2.93 9.87 -10.70
N ASN A 86 2.57 10.76 -9.78
CA ASN A 86 3.52 11.29 -8.79
C ASN A 86 3.72 10.36 -7.58
N ASN A 87 2.72 9.53 -7.27
CA ASN A 87 2.68 8.70 -6.07
C ASN A 87 2.50 7.20 -6.37
N THR A 88 2.87 6.73 -7.56
CA THR A 88 2.63 5.34 -8.03
C THR A 88 2.98 4.29 -6.99
N CYS A 89 4.21 4.33 -6.44
CA CYS A 89 4.68 3.36 -5.45
C CYS A 89 3.87 3.40 -4.14
N LYS A 90 3.45 4.59 -3.68
CA LYS A 90 2.62 4.75 -2.47
C LYS A 90 1.23 4.14 -2.68
N LEU A 91 0.61 4.43 -3.83
CA LEU A 91 -0.70 3.90 -4.19
C LEU A 91 -0.68 2.38 -4.40
N HIS A 92 0.33 1.84 -5.08
CA HIS A 92 0.51 0.39 -5.22
C HIS A 92 0.65 -0.28 -3.85
N LYS A 93 1.40 0.29 -2.90
CA LYS A 93 1.49 -0.25 -1.53
C LYS A 93 0.14 -0.28 -0.82
N PHE A 94 -0.65 0.80 -0.91
CA PHE A 94 -1.98 0.84 -0.31
C PHE A 94 -2.90 -0.25 -0.87
N ILE A 95 -2.90 -0.44 -2.18
CA ILE A 95 -3.71 -1.48 -2.83
C ILE A 95 -3.21 -2.87 -2.44
N CYS A 96 -1.90 -3.13 -2.46
CA CYS A 96 -1.36 -4.41 -2.01
C CYS A 96 -1.73 -4.72 -0.56
N GLN A 97 -1.67 -3.74 0.35
CA GLN A 97 -2.10 -3.91 1.74
C GLN A 97 -3.59 -4.22 1.86
N ALA A 98 -4.44 -3.52 1.09
CA ALA A 98 -5.87 -3.77 1.04
C ALA A 98 -6.20 -5.18 0.49
N LEU A 99 -5.53 -5.60 -0.58
CA LEU A 99 -5.68 -6.94 -1.18
C LEU A 99 -5.22 -8.05 -0.23
N LEU A 100 -4.06 -7.88 0.41
CA LEU A 100 -3.55 -8.80 1.42
C LEU A 100 -4.48 -8.89 2.63
N SER A 101 -5.21 -7.83 2.97
CA SER A 101 -6.16 -7.81 4.08
C SER A 101 -7.56 -8.30 3.68
N SER A 102 -7.80 -8.63 2.39
CA SER A 102 -9.15 -8.91 1.86
C SER A 102 -10.15 -7.78 2.14
N CYS A 103 -9.71 -6.54 1.94
CA CYS A 103 -10.59 -5.38 1.92
C CYS A 103 -11.17 -5.22 0.51
N GLU A 104 -12.49 -5.31 0.39
CA GLU A 104 -13.20 -5.14 -0.88
C GLU A 104 -13.16 -3.70 -1.37
N ASP A 105 -13.19 -2.77 -0.42
CA ASP A 105 -13.24 -1.34 -0.69
C ASP A 105 -11.97 -0.66 -0.14
N ILE A 106 -11.47 0.30 -0.91
CA ILE A 106 -10.44 1.24 -0.49
C ILE A 106 -11.03 2.65 -0.47
N LYS A 107 -10.84 3.37 0.64
CA LYS A 107 -11.23 4.78 0.78
C LYS A 107 -9.99 5.64 0.76
N LEU A 108 -9.86 6.45 -0.29
CA LEU A 108 -8.76 7.37 -0.52
C LEU A 108 -9.16 8.79 -0.11
N GLY A 109 -8.60 9.28 0.98
CA GLY A 109 -8.77 10.65 1.43
C GLY A 109 -7.79 11.61 0.76
N PHE A 110 -8.28 12.78 0.36
CA PHE A 110 -7.48 13.88 -0.17
C PHE A 110 -7.37 14.95 0.90
N VAL A 111 -6.18 15.08 1.50
CA VAL A 111 -5.91 16.01 2.59
C VAL A 111 -4.99 17.10 2.09
N SER A 112 -5.32 18.37 2.34
CA SER A 112 -4.48 19.51 1.96
C SER A 112 -4.21 20.36 3.20
N ARG A 113 -3.01 20.94 3.28
CA ARG A 113 -2.72 21.94 4.33
C ARG A 113 -3.72 23.09 4.28
N LYS A 114 -4.06 23.66 5.44
CA LYS A 114 -4.97 24.82 5.53
C LYS A 114 -4.42 26.00 4.72
N SER A 115 -3.12 26.27 4.87
CA SER A 115 -2.34 27.19 4.03
C SER A 115 -1.01 26.53 3.65
N ALA A 116 -0.36 26.93 2.54
CA ALA A 116 0.86 26.26 2.06
C ALA A 116 2.00 26.25 3.08
N ASN A 117 2.08 27.30 3.91
CA ASN A 117 3.12 27.49 4.92
C ASN A 117 2.77 26.89 6.29
N ASP A 118 1.57 26.32 6.45
CA ASP A 118 1.09 25.77 7.71
C ASP A 118 1.11 24.23 7.65
N SER A 119 2.14 23.63 8.26
CA SER A 119 2.28 22.18 8.34
C SER A 119 1.50 21.53 9.48
N GLU A 120 0.81 22.31 10.32
CA GLU A 120 0.10 21.79 11.49
C GLU A 120 -1.38 21.60 11.18
N ASN A 121 -2.00 22.58 10.51
CA ASN A 121 -3.43 22.54 10.23
C ASN A 121 -3.72 21.99 8.82
N HIS A 122 -4.64 21.03 8.75
CA HIS A 122 -5.01 20.34 7.52
C HIS A 122 -6.52 20.24 7.37
N ASN A 123 -6.98 20.23 6.11
CA ASN A 123 -8.38 20.06 5.73
C ASN A 123 -8.54 18.80 4.89
N ILE A 124 -9.58 18.01 5.16
CA ILE A 124 -10.02 16.92 4.30
C ILE A 124 -10.87 17.54 3.19
N LEU A 125 -10.41 17.44 1.95
CA LEU A 125 -11.11 18.02 0.80
C LEU A 125 -12.13 17.06 0.20
N SER A 126 -11.80 15.77 0.15
CA SER A 126 -12.68 14.73 -0.41
C SER A 126 -12.26 13.35 0.07
N ILE A 127 -13.21 12.42 0.06
CA ILE A 127 -12.97 10.99 0.25
C ILE A 127 -13.56 10.29 -0.98
N GLN A 128 -12.72 9.57 -1.70
CA GLN A 128 -13.12 8.78 -2.86
C GLN A 128 -13.11 7.30 -2.49
N SER A 129 -14.16 6.57 -2.86
CA SER A 129 -14.31 5.14 -2.55
C SER A 129 -14.18 4.34 -3.83
N TYR A 130 -13.39 3.27 -3.80
CA TYR A 130 -13.19 2.38 -4.93
C TYR A 130 -13.26 0.93 -4.49
N LYS A 131 -13.63 0.04 -5.42
CA LYS A 131 -13.33 -1.37 -5.27
C LYS A 131 -11.83 -1.58 -5.41
N THR A 132 -11.22 -2.30 -4.46
CA THR A 132 -9.77 -2.43 -4.36
C THR A 132 -9.14 -3.02 -5.64
N LYS A 133 -9.77 -4.06 -6.21
CA LYS A 133 -9.29 -4.71 -7.45
C LYS A 133 -9.38 -3.79 -8.66
N ASP A 134 -10.53 -3.11 -8.83
CA ASP A 134 -10.75 -2.22 -9.96
C ASP A 134 -9.77 -1.04 -9.93
N PHE A 135 -9.54 -0.47 -8.74
CA PHE A 135 -8.55 0.59 -8.56
C PHE A 135 -7.13 0.10 -8.85
N GLY A 136 -6.78 -1.11 -8.42
CA GLY A 136 -5.50 -1.74 -8.77
C GLY A 136 -5.29 -1.83 -10.28
N SER A 137 -6.27 -2.39 -10.99
CA SER A 137 -6.25 -2.48 -12.46
C SER A 137 -6.15 -1.12 -13.13
N GLN A 138 -6.92 -0.13 -12.65
CA GLN A 138 -6.92 1.24 -13.20
C GLN A 138 -5.53 1.91 -13.13
N ILE A 139 -4.75 1.63 -12.07
CA ILE A 139 -3.41 2.21 -11.90
C ILE A 139 -2.28 1.30 -12.40
N GLY A 140 -2.62 0.27 -13.18
CA GLY A 140 -1.67 -0.63 -13.83
C GLY A 140 -1.01 -1.65 -12.89
N LEU A 141 -1.58 -1.91 -11.71
CA LEU A 141 -1.11 -2.97 -10.82
C LEU A 141 -1.57 -4.33 -11.38
N LYS A 142 -0.60 -5.21 -11.67
CA LYS A 142 -0.87 -6.59 -12.10
C LYS A 142 -0.60 -7.53 -10.94
N GLU A 143 -1.64 -8.11 -10.35
CA GLU A 143 -1.53 -9.00 -9.18
C GLU A 143 -0.59 -10.19 -9.43
N GLU A 144 -0.66 -10.79 -10.63
CA GLU A 144 0.22 -11.88 -11.05
C GLU A 144 1.71 -11.48 -10.97
N ASN A 145 2.04 -10.26 -11.41
CA ASN A 145 3.40 -9.75 -11.36
C ASN A 145 3.85 -9.51 -9.91
N VAL A 146 2.96 -9.02 -9.04
CA VAL A 146 3.26 -8.83 -7.61
C VAL A 146 3.63 -10.15 -6.95
N TRP A 147 2.83 -11.20 -7.16
CA TRP A 147 3.10 -12.53 -6.60
C TRP A 147 4.33 -13.18 -7.23
N GLY A 148 4.54 -13.01 -8.54
CA GLY A 148 5.71 -13.52 -9.24
C GLY A 148 7.03 -12.92 -8.71
N ILE A 149 7.08 -11.60 -8.52
CA ILE A 149 8.25 -10.92 -7.95
C ILE A 149 8.49 -11.37 -6.50
N LEU A 150 7.43 -11.49 -5.69
CA LEU A 150 7.57 -11.98 -4.32
C LEU A 150 8.13 -13.40 -4.28
N ARG A 151 7.59 -14.30 -5.11
CA ARG A 151 8.06 -15.69 -5.21
C ARG A 151 9.52 -15.75 -5.65
N PHE A 152 9.92 -14.94 -6.63
CA PHE A 152 11.30 -14.84 -7.07
C PHE A 152 12.25 -14.43 -5.93
N ILE A 153 11.87 -13.44 -5.12
CA ILE A 153 12.66 -13.01 -3.96
C ILE A 153 12.77 -14.14 -2.93
N ILE A 154 11.67 -14.86 -2.65
CA ILE A 154 11.66 -15.99 -1.70
C ILE A 154 12.61 -17.09 -2.17
N ASP A 155 12.54 -17.50 -3.43
CA ASP A 155 13.42 -18.55 -3.98
C ASP A 155 14.91 -18.13 -3.86
N ASN A 156 15.24 -16.88 -4.16
CA ASN A 156 16.61 -16.36 -4.06
C ASN A 156 17.16 -16.29 -2.63
N ILE A 157 16.28 -16.23 -1.62
CA ILE A 157 16.67 -16.26 -0.20
C ILE A 157 16.74 -17.71 0.29
N ALA A 158 15.82 -18.57 -0.14
CA ALA A 158 15.76 -19.97 0.25
C ALA A 158 16.98 -20.78 -0.22
N ASP A 159 17.61 -20.40 -1.33
CA ASP A 159 18.81 -21.05 -1.86
C ASP A 159 20.11 -20.60 -1.15
N ARG A 160 20.02 -19.77 -0.11
CA ARG A 160 21.16 -19.22 0.63
C ARG A 160 21.28 -19.84 2.03
N PRO A 161 22.49 -19.84 2.63
CA PRO A 161 22.67 -20.36 3.99
C PRO A 161 21.88 -19.55 5.01
N ASP A 162 21.65 -20.15 6.18
CA ASP A 162 20.99 -19.47 7.29
C ASP A 162 21.82 -18.25 7.74
N ALA A 163 21.27 -17.06 7.52
CA ALA A 163 21.87 -15.80 7.93
C ALA A 163 20.81 -14.68 7.97
N LYS A 164 21.22 -13.50 8.44
CA LYS A 164 20.42 -12.28 8.33
C LYS A 164 20.65 -11.63 6.98
N TYR A 165 19.56 -11.31 6.30
CA TYR A 165 19.58 -10.70 4.97
C TYR A 165 18.84 -9.36 4.95
N VAL A 166 19.31 -8.44 4.11
CA VAL A 166 18.67 -7.16 3.84
C VAL A 166 18.47 -6.99 2.34
N VAL A 167 17.22 -6.75 1.93
CA VAL A 167 16.89 -6.33 0.56
C VAL A 167 16.87 -4.80 0.51
N LEU A 168 17.79 -4.23 -0.26
CA LEU A 168 17.91 -2.78 -0.43
C LEU A 168 17.62 -2.37 -1.86
N LYS A 169 16.75 -1.37 -2.03
CA LYS A 169 16.59 -0.65 -3.30
C LYS A 169 17.73 0.36 -3.44
N ASP A 170 18.49 0.23 -4.52
CA ASP A 170 19.55 1.20 -4.83
C ASP A 170 18.94 2.61 -4.97
N PRO A 171 19.53 3.64 -4.34
CA PRO A 171 18.96 4.98 -4.33
C PRO A 171 19.03 5.68 -5.70
N LEU A 172 19.97 5.31 -6.56
CA LEU A 172 20.23 5.97 -7.84
C LEU A 172 19.82 5.10 -9.03
N LYS A 173 20.03 3.79 -8.93
CA LYS A 173 19.77 2.82 -10.02
C LYS A 173 18.47 2.07 -9.79
N SER A 174 17.78 1.69 -10.85
CA SER A 174 16.57 0.85 -10.77
C SER A 174 16.89 -0.63 -10.56
N LEU A 175 17.53 -0.96 -9.43
CA LEU A 175 17.88 -2.34 -9.07
C LEU A 175 17.68 -2.60 -7.57
N LEU A 176 17.36 -3.85 -7.22
CA LEU A 176 17.32 -4.35 -5.85
C LEU A 176 18.60 -5.15 -5.59
N ARG A 177 19.17 -5.03 -4.39
CA ARG A 177 20.33 -5.80 -3.94
C ARG A 177 19.97 -6.58 -2.70
N LEU A 178 20.46 -7.81 -2.64
CA LEU A 178 20.35 -8.67 -1.46
C LEU A 178 21.72 -8.74 -0.79
N TYR A 179 21.79 -8.23 0.44
CA TYR A 179 22.99 -8.22 1.28
C TYR A 179 22.85 -9.22 2.42
N CYS A 180 23.92 -9.93 2.74
CA CYS A 180 24.06 -10.66 4.00
C CYS A 180 24.63 -9.70 5.04
N THR A 181 23.90 -9.45 6.12
CA THR A 181 24.43 -8.69 7.26
C THR A 181 25.09 -9.69 8.19
N HIS A 182 26.42 -9.69 8.26
CA HIS A 182 27.12 -10.51 9.25
C HIS A 182 26.79 -9.97 10.65
N ASP A 183 26.30 -10.86 11.54
CA ASP A 183 26.22 -10.83 13.02
C ASP A 183 25.16 -11.86 13.51
N ALA A 184 25.46 -13.03 14.10
CA ALA A 184 26.64 -13.46 14.86
C ALA A 184 26.92 -14.97 14.69
N VAL A 185 28.16 -15.32 14.33
CA VAL A 185 29.13 -16.01 15.21
C VAL A 185 30.43 -15.23 15.11
#